data_AF-A0A369A8U0-F1
#
_entry.id   AF-A0A369A8U0-F1
#
_cell.length_a   1.000
_cell.length_b   1.000
_cell.length_c   1.000
_cell.angle_alpha   90.00
_cell.angle_beta   90.00
_cell.angle_gamma   90.00
#
_symmetry.space_group_name_H-M   'P 1'
#
loop_
_entity.id
_entity.type
_entity.pdbx_description
1 polymer ?
#
loop_
_entity_poly.entity_id
_entity_poly.type
_entity_poly.pdbx_seq_one_letter_code
_entity_poly.pdbx_strand_id
1 'polypeptide(L)'
;MGFLYEIFNNPIAKKTLAQVEIPNWISDNLKFKQRPYQIEAFKRYIYLDQEDLEEKPKKPYHLLYNMATGSGKTLIMAGLMLHLYQKGYRNFLFFVNSNNIIRKTKDNFLNPQASKSHLSGHLID
;
A
#
# COMPACT_ATOMS: atom_id res chain seq x y z
N MET A 1 7.24 0.06 -29.93
CA MET A 1 7.01 0.62 -28.57
C MET A 1 6.90 -0.57 -27.63
N GLY A 2 7.79 -0.72 -26.64
CA GLY A 2 7.67 -1.81 -25.65
C GLY A 2 6.48 -1.59 -24.72
N PHE A 3 5.93 -2.68 -24.16
CA PHE A 3 4.90 -2.55 -23.13
C PHE A 3 5.49 -1.91 -21.87
N LEU A 4 4.66 -1.20 -21.11
CA LEU A 4 5.10 -0.51 -19.89
C LEU A 4 5.80 -1.46 -18.89
N TYR A 5 5.34 -2.71 -18.78
CA TYR A 5 5.96 -3.70 -17.90
C TYR A 5 7.36 -4.12 -18.36
N GLU A 6 7.65 -4.04 -19.66
CA GLU A 6 8.95 -4.38 -20.24
C GLU A 6 9.96 -3.28 -19.93
N ILE A 7 9.52 -2.02 -19.98
CA ILE A 7 10.32 -0.85 -19.56
C ILE A 7 10.69 -0.96 -18.07
N PHE A 8 9.78 -1.46 -17.24
CA PHE A 8 10.01 -1.64 -15.81
C PHE A 8 10.70 -2.96 -15.43
N ASN A 9 11.02 -3.83 -16.41
CA ASN A 9 11.73 -5.07 -16.16
C ASN A 9 13.24 -4.83 -15.99
N ASN A 10 13.61 -4.12 -14.90
CA ASN A 10 14.98 -3.74 -14.59
C ASN A 10 15.59 -4.68 -13.52
N PRO A 11 16.62 -5.49 -13.83
CA PRO A 11 17.24 -6.41 -12.86
C PRO A 11 17.86 -5.74 -11.64
N ILE A 12 18.42 -4.54 -11.81
CA ILE A 12 18.98 -3.73 -10.72
C ILE A 12 17.85 -3.34 -9.77
N ALA A 13 16.76 -2.78 -10.30
CA ALA A 13 15.60 -2.41 -9.50
C ALA A 13 15.01 -3.62 -8.73
N LYS A 14 14.96 -4.81 -9.36
CA LYS A 14 14.52 -6.04 -8.67
C LYS A 14 15.45 -6.40 -7.50
N LYS A 15 16.76 -6.34 -7.71
CA LYS A 15 17.76 -6.63 -6.65
C LYS A 15 17.65 -5.62 -5.51
N THR A 16 17.51 -4.33 -5.82
CA THR A 16 17.31 -3.27 -4.84
C THR A 16 16.01 -3.49 -4.05
N LEU A 17 14.89 -3.73 -4.71
CA LEU A 17 13.61 -4.00 -4.04
C LEU A 17 13.63 -5.27 -3.19
N ALA A 18 14.41 -6.29 -3.58
CA ALA A 18 14.54 -7.51 -2.78
C ALA A 18 15.13 -7.23 -1.40
N GLN A 19 16.01 -6.23 -1.28
CA GLN A 19 16.66 -5.81 -0.03
C GLN A 19 15.77 -4.93 0.86
N VAL A 20 14.69 -4.35 0.32
CA VAL A 20 13.75 -3.54 1.11
C VAL A 20 12.95 -4.46 2.02
N GLU A 21 13.07 -4.26 3.33
CA GLU A 21 12.30 -5.00 4.32
C GLU A 21 10.91 -4.38 4.50
N ILE A 22 9.90 -5.22 4.72
CA ILE A 22 8.57 -4.76 5.11
C ILE A 22 8.56 -4.68 6.63
N PRO A 23 8.36 -3.49 7.22
CA PRO A 23 8.40 -3.35 8.66
C PRO A 23 7.26 -4.08 9.37
N ASN A 24 7.53 -4.47 10.62
CA ASN A 24 6.57 -5.21 11.46
C ASN A 24 5.26 -4.47 11.70
N TRP A 25 5.27 -3.14 11.78
CA TRP A 25 4.03 -2.36 11.91
C TRP A 25 3.09 -2.51 10.70
N ILE A 26 3.58 -3.00 9.56
CA ILE A 26 2.74 -3.42 8.43
C ILE A 26 2.41 -4.90 8.53
N SER A 27 3.41 -5.78 8.65
CA SER A 27 3.19 -7.24 8.56
C SER A 27 2.32 -7.78 9.70
N ASP A 28 2.50 -7.27 10.92
CA ASP A 28 1.85 -7.79 12.12
C ASP A 28 0.43 -7.25 12.27
N ASN A 29 0.15 -6.15 11.56
CA ASN A 29 -1.10 -5.43 11.63
C ASN A 29 -2.06 -5.72 10.47
N LEU A 30 -1.61 -6.46 9.45
CA LEU A 30 -2.47 -6.89 8.36
C LEU A 30 -3.01 -8.30 8.64
N LYS A 31 -4.34 -8.43 8.63
CA LYS A 31 -5.01 -9.71 8.93
C LYS A 31 -4.75 -10.80 7.88
N PHE A 32 -4.55 -10.41 6.63
CA PHE A 32 -4.47 -11.35 5.50
C PHE A 32 -3.04 -11.44 4.97
N LYS A 33 -2.63 -12.67 4.63
CA LYS A 33 -1.35 -12.94 3.95
C LYS A 33 -1.27 -12.17 2.63
N GLN A 34 -0.17 -11.47 2.44
CA GLN A 34 0.06 -10.62 1.28
C GLN A 34 0.50 -11.46 0.07
N ARG A 35 -0.05 -11.13 -1.11
CA ARG A 35 0.37 -11.70 -2.40
C ARG A 35 1.70 -11.09 -2.84
N PRO A 36 2.50 -11.76 -3.69
CA PRO A 36 3.80 -11.25 -4.14
C PRO A 36 3.77 -9.82 -4.69
N TYR A 37 2.77 -9.48 -5.51
CA TYR A 37 2.66 -8.12 -6.04
C TYR A 37 2.28 -7.07 -4.98
N GLN A 38 1.59 -7.46 -3.90
CA GLN A 38 1.25 -6.57 -2.78
C GLN A 38 2.50 -6.30 -1.94
N ILE A 39 3.31 -7.33 -1.70
CA ILE A 39 4.63 -7.23 -1.08
C ILE A 39 5.52 -6.28 -1.90
N GLU A 40 5.55 -6.45 -3.22
CA GLU A 40 6.29 -5.56 -4.11
C GLU A 40 5.76 -4.11 -4.06
N ALA A 41 4.44 -3.92 -4.02
CA ALA A 41 3.83 -2.60 -3.89
C ALA A 41 4.25 -1.87 -2.60
N PHE A 42 4.34 -2.59 -1.48
CA PHE A 42 4.86 -2.06 -0.22
C PHE A 42 6.34 -1.69 -0.33
N LYS A 43 7.18 -2.62 -0.81
CA LYS A 43 8.63 -2.40 -0.98
C LYS A 43 8.93 -1.19 -1.86
N ARG A 44 8.21 -1.03 -2.98
CA ARG A 44 8.35 0.12 -3.88
C ARG A 44 8.00 1.43 -3.19
N TYR A 45 6.93 1.45 -2.40
CA TYR A 45 6.55 2.65 -1.64
C TYR A 45 7.62 2.99 -0.59
N ILE A 46 8.01 2.01 0.23
CA ILE A 46 8.98 2.19 1.31
C ILE A 46 10.31 2.68 0.77
N TYR A 47 10.81 2.06 -0.30
CA TYR A 47 12.03 2.49 -0.99
C TYR A 47 11.92 3.95 -1.46
N LEU A 48 10.84 4.30 -2.16
CA LEU A 48 10.63 5.66 -2.62
C LEU A 48 10.54 6.64 -1.45
N ASP A 49 9.95 6.26 -0.32
CA ASP A 49 9.78 7.13 0.84
C ASP A 49 11.08 7.31 1.66
N GLN A 50 11.97 6.30 1.68
CA GLN A 50 13.25 6.30 2.38
C GLN A 50 14.37 6.98 1.59
N GLU A 51 14.48 6.67 0.30
CA GLU A 51 15.58 7.15 -0.54
C GLU A 51 15.35 8.58 -1.03
N ASP A 52 16.45 9.34 -1.09
CA ASP A 52 16.50 10.66 -1.72
C ASP A 52 17.12 10.52 -3.11
N LEU A 53 16.26 10.20 -4.08
CA LEU A 53 16.67 10.05 -5.48
C LEU A 53 16.70 11.42 -6.15
N GLU A 54 17.71 11.68 -6.98
CA GLU A 54 17.82 12.97 -7.70
C GLU A 54 16.59 13.26 -8.56
N GLU A 55 16.00 12.22 -9.16
CA GLU A 55 14.81 12.35 -10.01
C GLU A 55 13.48 12.38 -9.21
N LYS A 56 13.53 12.26 -7.89
CA LYS A 56 12.33 12.22 -7.05
C LYS A 56 11.70 13.62 -6.98
N PRO A 57 10.41 13.77 -7.34
CA PRO A 57 9.72 15.03 -7.22
C PRO A 57 9.63 15.47 -5.76
N LYS A 58 9.68 16.80 -5.53
CA LYS A 58 9.40 17.38 -4.21
C LYS A 58 7.97 17.04 -3.79
N LYS A 59 7.76 16.87 -2.48
CA LYS A 59 6.43 16.61 -1.93
C LYS A 59 5.49 17.81 -2.22
N PRO A 60 4.19 17.55 -2.50
CA PRO A 60 3.55 16.24 -2.57
C PRO A 60 3.81 15.53 -3.90
N TYR A 61 4.01 14.21 -3.84
CA TYR A 61 4.12 13.36 -5.03
C TYR A 61 3.04 12.28 -5.04
N HIS A 62 2.70 11.81 -6.24
CA HIS A 62 1.62 10.84 -6.45
C HIS A 62 2.20 9.50 -6.92
N LEU A 63 1.75 8.42 -6.29
CA LEU A 63 2.03 7.05 -6.72
C LEU A 63 0.78 6.44 -7.35
N LEU A 64 0.95 5.90 -8.55
CA LEU A 64 -0.13 5.26 -9.31
C LEU A 64 0.06 3.75 -9.34
N TYR A 65 -0.99 3.02 -8.98
CA TYR A 65 -1.03 1.56 -9.07
C TYR A 65 -2.09 1.15 -10.09
N ASN A 66 -1.67 0.50 -11.19
CA ASN A 66 -2.60 -0.07 -12.15
C ASN A 66 -3.04 -1.47 -11.69
N MET A 67 -4.31 -1.61 -11.28
CA MET A 67 -4.80 -2.83 -10.63
C MET A 67 -6.22 -3.18 -11.07
N ALA A 68 -6.46 -4.47 -11.32
CA ALA A 68 -7.78 -5.00 -11.63
C ALA A 68 -8.74 -4.95 -10.42
N THR A 69 -10.06 -5.00 -10.70
CA THR A 69 -11.09 -5.20 -9.67
C THR A 69 -10.94 -6.57 -9.02
N GLY A 70 -11.19 -6.66 -7.72
CA GLY A 70 -11.05 -7.92 -6.96
C GLY A 70 -9.60 -8.37 -6.70
N SER A 71 -8.60 -7.60 -7.12
CA SER A 71 -7.18 -7.92 -6.91
C SER A 71 -6.79 -8.01 -5.43
N GLY A 72 -7.42 -7.21 -4.57
CA GLY A 72 -7.02 -7.04 -3.16
C GLY A 72 -6.35 -5.69 -2.88
N LYS A 73 -6.57 -4.68 -3.72
CA LYS A 73 -6.01 -3.33 -3.57
C LYS A 73 -6.26 -2.64 -2.22
N THR A 74 -7.35 -2.97 -1.54
CA THR A 74 -7.65 -2.44 -0.20
C THR A 74 -6.61 -2.85 0.84
N LEU A 75 -6.01 -4.04 0.72
CA LEU A 75 -4.93 -4.48 1.61
C LEU A 75 -3.66 -3.63 1.43
N ILE A 76 -3.34 -3.27 0.19
CA ILE A 76 -2.22 -2.35 -0.10
C ILE A 76 -2.51 -0.99 0.55
N MET A 77 -3.72 -0.46 0.38
CA MET A 77 -4.09 0.80 1.03
C MET A 77 -3.93 0.74 2.55
N ALA A 78 -4.41 -0.33 3.20
CA ALA A 78 -4.27 -0.51 4.64
C ALA A 78 -2.80 -0.52 5.09
N GLY A 79 -1.94 -1.30 4.42
CA GLY A 79 -0.52 -1.34 4.77
C GLY A 79 0.20 0.00 4.57
N LEU A 80 -0.14 0.75 3.53
CA LEU A 80 0.42 2.08 3.29
C LEU A 80 -0.08 3.11 4.32
N MET A 81 -1.35 3.05 4.71
CA MET A 81 -1.89 3.88 5.79
C MET A 81 -1.18 3.60 7.11
N LEU A 82 -0.92 2.33 7.44
CA LEU A 82 -0.15 1.96 8.65
C LEU A 82 1.27 2.53 8.62
N HIS A 83 1.95 2.41 7.47
CA HIS A 83 3.29 2.97 7.31
C HIS A 83 3.30 4.49 7.50
N LEU A 84 2.37 5.20 6.87
CA LEU A 84 2.23 6.65 7.03
C LEU A 84 1.80 7.02 8.46
N TYR A 85 0.95 6.23 9.09
CA TYR A 85 0.56 6.43 10.49
C TYR A 85 1.78 6.39 11.41
N GLN A 86 2.68 5.43 11.19
CA GLN A 86 3.94 5.35 11.93
C GLN A 86 4.84 6.58 11.71
N LYS A 87 4.74 7.25 10.56
CA LYS A 87 5.45 8.50 10.26
C LYS A 87 4.72 9.77 10.74
N GLY A 88 3.68 9.64 11.57
CA GLY A 88 2.97 10.78 12.18
C GLY A 88 1.76 11.29 11.38
N TYR A 89 1.43 10.69 10.23
CA TYR A 89 0.22 11.05 9.49
C TYR A 89 -1.02 10.52 10.22
N ARG A 90 -2.07 11.34 10.32
CA ARG A 90 -3.31 10.97 11.02
C ARG A 90 -4.56 11.10 10.17
N ASN A 91 -4.51 11.99 9.17
CA ASN A 91 -5.65 12.30 8.33
C ASN A 91 -5.49 11.64 6.96
N PHE A 92 -6.41 10.75 6.62
CA PHE A 92 -6.44 10.05 5.32
C PHE A 92 -7.73 10.37 4.59
N LEU A 93 -7.62 11.00 3.42
CA LEU A 93 -8.76 11.31 2.56
C LEU A 93 -8.86 10.32 1.41
N PHE A 94 -10.06 9.80 1.17
CA PHE A 94 -10.31 8.81 0.13
C PHE A 94 -11.49 9.20 -0.74
N PHE A 95 -11.28 9.14 -2.06
CA PHE A 95 -12.28 9.46 -3.07
C PHE A 95 -12.69 8.20 -3.83
N VAL A 96 -13.98 8.01 -4.02
CA VAL A 96 -14.55 6.90 -4.82
C VAL A 96 -15.75 7.37 -5.62
N ASN A 97 -16.04 6.63 -6.70
CA ASN A 97 -17.09 6.99 -7.64
C ASN A 97 -18.50 6.54 -7.22
N SER A 98 -18.67 5.82 -6.10
CA SER A 98 -19.99 5.30 -5.70
C SER A 98 -20.14 5.02 -4.21
N ASN A 99 -21.37 5.26 -3.72
CA ASN A 99 -21.76 5.03 -2.32
C ASN A 99 -21.57 3.57 -1.87
N ASN A 100 -21.75 2.60 -2.77
CA ASN A 100 -21.53 1.19 -2.46
C ASN A 100 -20.07 0.89 -2.13
N ILE A 101 -19.12 1.53 -2.83
CA ILE A 101 -17.70 1.39 -2.52
C ILE A 101 -17.38 2.13 -1.22
N ILE A 102 -17.94 3.32 -0.99
CA ILE A 102 -17.78 4.06 0.29
C ILE A 102 -18.14 3.15 1.48
N ARG A 103 -19.34 2.55 1.45
CA ARG A 103 -19.83 1.71 2.55
C ARG A 103 -18.91 0.51 2.80
N LYS A 104 -18.51 -0.21 1.75
CA LYS A 104 -17.61 -1.37 1.85
C LYS A 104 -16.23 -0.98 2.38
N THR A 105 -15.69 0.14 1.93
CA THR A 105 -14.39 0.60 2.38
C THR A 105 -14.44 1.01 3.86
N LYS A 106 -15.48 1.75 4.29
CA LYS A 106 -15.66 2.09 5.71
C LYS A 106 -15.72 0.83 6.58
N ASP A 107 -16.51 -0.16 6.19
CA ASP A 107 -16.65 -1.42 6.93
C ASP A 107 -15.31 -2.18 7.01
N ASN A 108 -14.55 -2.25 5.92
CA ASN A 108 -13.24 -2.91 5.87
C ASN A 108 -12.16 -2.27 6.78
N PHE A 109 -12.31 -0.99 7.14
CA PHE A 109 -11.33 -0.23 7.91
C PHE A 109 -11.76 0.03 9.36
N LEU A 110 -13.06 0.23 9.60
CA LEU A 110 -13.60 0.70 10.88
C LEU A 110 -14.33 -0.39 11.66
N ASN A 111 -14.63 -1.54 11.04
CA ASN A 111 -15.34 -2.63 11.70
C ASN A 111 -14.40 -3.82 11.93
N PRO A 112 -13.82 -3.97 13.14
CA PRO A 112 -12.94 -5.09 13.46
C PRO A 112 -13.60 -6.46 13.29
N GLN A 113 -14.93 -6.51 13.43
CA GLN A 113 -15.74 -7.73 13.35
C GLN A 113 -16.15 -8.07 11.90
N ALA A 114 -15.88 -7.19 10.94
CA ALA A 114 -16.12 -7.50 9.54
C ALA A 114 -15.23 -8.67 9.10
N SER A 115 -15.84 -9.65 8.43
CA SER A 115 -15.10 -10.79 7.84
C SER A 115 -14.00 -10.34 6.85
N LYS A 116 -14.13 -9.12 6.32
CA LYS A 116 -13.20 -8.46 5.41
C LYS A 116 -12.41 -7.32 6.06
N SER A 117 -12.37 -7.21 7.39
CA SER A 117 -11.47 -6.27 8.06
C SER A 117 -10.02 -6.57 7.68
N HIS A 118 -9.30 -5.56 7.21
CA HIS A 118 -7.92 -5.74 6.74
C HIS A 118 -6.88 -5.52 7.85
N LEU A 119 -7.28 -4.88 8.95
CA LEU A 119 -6.45 -4.58 10.11
C LEU A 119 -6.64 -5.63 11.21
N SER A 120 -5.58 -6.02 11.90
CA SER A 120 -5.68 -6.75 13.17
C SER A 120 -6.17 -5.79 14.25
N GLY A 121 -6.97 -6.28 15.20
CA GLY A 121 -7.74 -5.45 16.16
C GLY A 121 -6.92 -4.69 17.20
N HIS A 122 -5.59 -4.54 17.04
CA HIS A 122 -4.68 -3.92 18.00
C HIS A 122 -4.37 -2.44 17.73
N LEU A 123 -5.03 -1.82 16.76
CA LEU A 123 -4.72 -0.47 16.27
C LEU A 123 -5.77 0.60 16.62
N ILE A 124 -6.80 0.21 17.39
CA ILE A 124 -7.84 1.12 17.85
C ILE A 124 -7.75 1.20 19.37
N ASP A 125 -6.72 1.88 19.85
CA ASP A 125 -6.67 2.52 21.17
C ASP A 125 -6.35 4.01 20.94
#